data_AF-A0AAW4IDK9-F1
#
_entry.id   AF-A0AAW4IDK9-F1
#
_cell.length_a   1.000
_cell.length_b   1.000
_cell.length_c   1.000
_cell.angle_alpha   90.00
_cell.angle_beta   90.00
_cell.angle_gamma   90.00
#
_symmetry.space_group_name_H-M   'P 1'
#
loop_
_entity.id
_entity.type
_entity.pdbx_description
1 polymer ?
#
loop_
_entity_poly.entity_id
_entity_poly.type
_entity_poly.pdbx_seq_one_letter_code
_entity_poly.pdbx_strand_id
1 'polypeptide(L)'
;MVFLAGAALLAATPAQAGRSCESRKPVPPQVIERGMKLAEQTSAALDAEHARSGAQVVALARAGQDLSKYGLRYSHMGWAYKTAEGPWRVAHKLNECGTAVGHLYRQGLGEFFLDDLWRYEAVYAVPTPEVQQRLLAVLLDKGRTKTLQHPPYSMVSYAWGRKYQQSNQWALETLAMAMEPATVRSRDQAQAWL
;
A
#
# COMPACT_ATOMS: atom_id res chain seq x y z
N MET A 1 37.88 16.77 -48.77
CA MET A 1 37.15 15.50 -48.72
C MET A 1 36.45 15.40 -47.38
N VAL A 2 35.13 15.23 -47.45
CA VAL A 2 34.05 15.06 -46.46
C VAL A 2 34.44 14.66 -45.01
N PHE A 3 33.92 15.41 -44.04
CA PHE A 3 33.83 15.04 -42.62
C PHE A 3 32.85 13.88 -42.41
N LEU A 4 33.26 12.82 -41.71
CA LEU A 4 32.35 11.84 -41.12
C LEU A 4 32.32 12.01 -39.60
N ALA A 5 31.34 12.76 -39.11
CA ALA A 5 30.98 12.75 -37.69
C ALA A 5 30.03 11.56 -37.46
N GLY A 6 30.55 10.49 -36.86
CA GLY A 6 29.74 9.34 -36.44
C GLY A 6 28.91 9.69 -35.20
N ALA A 7 27.61 9.94 -35.38
CA ALA A 7 26.68 10.10 -34.27
C ALA A 7 26.32 8.72 -33.69
N ALA A 8 26.91 8.39 -32.54
CA ALA A 8 26.51 7.23 -31.76
C ALA A 8 25.15 7.51 -31.10
N LEU A 9 24.07 7.00 -31.70
CA LEU A 9 22.73 6.98 -31.11
C LEU A 9 22.72 5.97 -29.95
N LEU A 10 22.95 6.46 -28.73
CA LEU A 10 22.65 5.73 -27.51
C LEU A 10 21.13 5.57 -27.40
N ALA A 11 20.61 4.39 -27.77
CA ALA A 11 19.23 4.03 -27.53
C ALA A 11 19.00 3.88 -26.02
N ALA A 12 18.60 4.97 -25.36
CA ALA A 12 18.14 4.93 -23.98
C ALA A 12 16.86 4.09 -23.93
N THR A 13 16.94 2.86 -23.45
CA THR A 13 15.74 2.06 -23.19
C THR A 13 14.92 2.77 -22.11
N PRO A 14 13.62 3.05 -22.34
CA PRO A 14 12.82 3.74 -21.36
C PRO A 14 12.73 2.89 -20.09
N ALA A 15 13.12 3.47 -18.96
CA ALA A 15 12.93 2.84 -17.66
C ALA A 15 11.42 2.70 -17.40
N GLN A 16 10.93 1.46 -17.40
CA GLN A 16 9.53 1.14 -17.10
C GLN A 16 9.35 0.91 -15.60
N ALA A 17 8.34 1.55 -15.01
CA ALA A 17 7.89 1.20 -13.67
C ALA A 17 7.05 -0.10 -13.71
N GLY A 18 7.02 -0.85 -12.61
CA GLY A 18 6.10 -2.00 -12.45
C GLY A 18 6.57 -3.37 -12.99
N ARG A 19 7.87 -3.54 -13.26
CA ARG A 19 8.40 -4.71 -13.98
C ARG A 19 8.58 -6.03 -13.20
N SER A 20 8.32 -6.09 -11.91
CA SER A 20 8.79 -7.22 -11.08
C SER A 20 7.76 -8.32 -10.80
N CYS A 21 6.62 -8.32 -11.47
CA CYS A 21 5.65 -9.40 -11.29
C CYS A 21 5.62 -10.28 -12.54
N GLU A 22 6.24 -11.46 -12.44
CA GLU A 22 6.03 -12.53 -13.42
C GLU A 22 4.60 -13.05 -13.23
N SER A 23 3.80 -13.09 -14.30
CA SER A 23 2.47 -13.71 -14.29
C SER A 23 2.59 -15.12 -13.72
N ARG A 24 1.99 -15.32 -12.54
CA ARG A 24 2.34 -16.35 -11.56
C ARG A 24 2.34 -17.78 -12.12
N LYS A 25 3.47 -18.48 -11.93
CA LYS A 25 3.52 -19.93 -11.72
C LYS A 25 2.56 -20.30 -10.56
N PRO A 26 2.05 -21.54 -10.45
CA PRO A 26 1.21 -21.94 -9.33
C PRO A 26 1.89 -21.58 -8.00
N VAL A 27 1.20 -20.82 -7.14
CA VAL A 27 1.73 -20.47 -5.81
C VAL A 27 1.91 -21.78 -5.03
N PRO A 28 3.12 -22.10 -4.52
CA PRO A 28 3.33 -23.33 -3.77
C PRO A 28 2.40 -23.39 -2.54
N PRO A 29 1.84 -24.56 -2.18
CA PRO A 29 0.95 -24.69 -1.02
C PRO A 29 1.56 -24.16 0.28
N GLN A 30 2.87 -24.31 0.45
CA GLN A 30 3.63 -23.81 1.60
C GLN A 30 3.59 -22.27 1.71
N VAL A 31 3.57 -21.55 0.58
CA VAL A 31 3.47 -20.09 0.57
C VAL A 31 2.08 -19.66 1.02
N ILE A 32 1.05 -20.37 0.56
CA ILE A 32 -0.35 -20.16 0.98
C ILE A 32 -0.49 -20.42 2.48
N GLU A 33 0.01 -21.55 2.98
CA GLU A 33 -0.06 -21.94 4.39
C GLU A 33 0.57 -20.89 5.30
N ARG A 34 1.81 -20.46 4.99
CA ARG A 34 2.50 -19.44 5.79
C ARG A 34 1.82 -18.08 5.73
N GLY A 35 1.29 -17.70 4.55
CA GLY A 35 0.54 -16.45 4.39
C GLY A 35 -0.75 -16.46 5.21
N MET A 36 -1.49 -17.57 5.18
CA MET A 36 -2.71 -17.75 5.97
C MET A 36 -2.42 -17.80 7.47
N LYS A 37 -1.32 -18.45 7.89
CA LYS A 37 -0.88 -18.44 9.29
C LYS A 37 -0.56 -17.02 9.78
N LEU A 38 0.12 -16.21 8.96
CA LEU A 38 0.37 -14.81 9.30
C LEU A 38 -0.94 -13.99 9.35
N ALA A 39 -1.88 -14.26 8.45
CA ALA A 39 -3.19 -13.62 8.46
C ALA A 39 -3.99 -13.93 9.74
N GLU A 40 -3.99 -15.20 10.16
CA GLU A 40 -4.62 -15.65 11.41
C GLU A 40 -3.99 -14.98 12.63
N GLN A 41 -2.66 -15.02 12.74
CA GLN A 41 -1.92 -14.38 13.83
C GLN A 41 -2.17 -12.87 13.90
N THR A 42 -2.21 -12.22 12.73
CA THR A 42 -2.52 -10.78 12.64
C THR A 42 -3.96 -10.53 13.06
N SER A 43 -4.93 -11.34 12.63
CA SER A 43 -6.33 -11.19 13.03
C SER A 43 -6.47 -11.29 14.55
N ALA A 44 -5.88 -12.31 15.17
CA ALA A 44 -5.91 -12.50 16.61
C ALA A 44 -5.28 -11.30 17.36
N ALA A 45 -4.14 -10.79 16.87
CA ALA A 45 -3.50 -9.62 17.46
C ALA A 45 -4.36 -8.35 17.36
N LEU A 46 -5.01 -8.13 16.21
CA LEU A 46 -5.89 -6.99 15.99
C LEU A 46 -7.20 -7.10 16.78
N ASP A 47 -7.75 -8.31 16.93
CA ASP A 47 -8.93 -8.55 17.75
C ASP A 47 -8.63 -8.35 19.25
N ALA A 48 -7.46 -8.78 19.72
CA ALA A 48 -6.99 -8.50 21.07
C ALA A 48 -6.80 -6.99 21.31
N GLU A 49 -6.22 -6.27 20.33
CA GLU A 49 -6.07 -4.82 20.40
C GLU A 49 -7.43 -4.11 20.43
N HIS A 50 -8.37 -4.52 19.58
CA HIS A 50 -9.73 -3.99 19.59
C HIS A 50 -10.42 -4.21 20.94
N ALA A 51 -10.33 -5.42 21.51
CA ALA A 51 -10.92 -5.71 22.82
C ALA A 51 -10.28 -4.88 23.94
N ARG A 52 -8.98 -4.58 23.84
CA ARG A 52 -8.22 -3.83 24.85
C ARG A 52 -8.45 -2.33 24.82
N SER A 53 -8.47 -1.72 23.62
CA SER A 53 -8.48 -0.26 23.46
C SER A 53 -9.68 0.29 22.69
N GLY A 54 -10.52 -0.58 22.14
CA GLY A 54 -11.59 -0.21 21.22
C GLY A 54 -11.08 0.14 19.82
N ALA A 55 -9.80 -0.12 19.49
CA ALA A 55 -9.23 0.25 18.19
C ALA A 55 -10.03 -0.34 17.02
N GLN A 56 -10.44 0.49 16.07
CA GLN A 56 -11.20 0.09 14.88
C GLN A 56 -10.42 0.33 13.59
N VAL A 57 -9.34 1.10 13.64
CA VAL A 57 -8.47 1.38 12.50
C VAL A 57 -7.01 1.29 12.94
N VAL A 58 -6.18 0.58 12.17
CA VAL A 58 -4.74 0.52 12.37
C VAL A 58 -4.01 0.72 11.05
N ALA A 59 -2.81 1.31 11.11
CA ALA A 59 -1.86 1.22 10.00
C ALA A 59 -1.27 -0.19 10.03
N LEU A 60 -1.41 -0.96 8.95
CA LEU A 60 -0.91 -2.33 8.85
C LEU A 60 0.15 -2.40 7.75
N ALA A 61 1.31 -2.96 8.05
CA ALA A 61 2.39 -3.13 7.09
C ALA A 61 2.96 -4.55 7.09
N ARG A 62 3.52 -4.96 5.93
CA ARG A 62 4.11 -6.29 5.71
C ARG A 62 5.50 -6.21 5.08
N ALA A 63 6.33 -7.20 5.37
CA ALA A 63 7.67 -7.37 4.77
C ALA A 63 7.60 -8.17 3.45
N GLY A 64 7.05 -7.54 2.41
CA GLY A 64 6.83 -8.20 1.11
C GLY A 64 8.05 -8.25 0.19
N GLN A 65 8.97 -7.28 0.30
CA GLN A 65 10.17 -7.17 -0.53
C GLN A 65 11.40 -6.94 0.35
N ASP A 66 12.57 -7.39 -0.10
CA ASP A 66 13.82 -7.10 0.59
C ASP A 66 14.27 -5.65 0.36
N LEU A 67 14.09 -4.83 1.39
CA LEU A 67 14.52 -3.43 1.42
C LEU A 67 15.70 -3.21 2.37
N SER A 68 16.37 -4.28 2.80
CA SER A 68 17.50 -4.22 3.75
C SER A 68 18.63 -3.29 3.29
N LYS A 69 18.91 -3.24 1.98
CA LYS A 69 19.88 -2.28 1.39
C LYS A 69 19.54 -0.81 1.63
N TYR A 70 18.29 -0.50 1.98
CA TYR A 70 17.81 0.85 2.30
C TYR A 70 17.55 1.05 3.79
N GLY A 71 17.90 0.08 4.65
CA GLY A 71 17.59 0.13 6.08
C GLY A 71 16.10 0.03 6.42
N LEU A 72 15.28 -0.46 5.49
CA LEU A 72 13.82 -0.59 5.66
C LEU A 72 13.43 -2.06 5.82
N ARG A 73 12.44 -2.32 6.69
CA ARG A 73 11.95 -3.68 6.98
C ARG A 73 10.62 -4.01 6.30
N TYR A 74 9.71 -3.03 6.22
CA TYR A 74 8.38 -3.21 5.67
C TYR A 74 8.29 -2.51 4.32
N SER A 75 7.69 -3.20 3.34
CA SER A 75 7.68 -2.76 1.95
C SER A 75 6.31 -2.31 1.45
N HIS A 76 5.26 -2.57 2.22
CA HIS A 76 3.89 -2.30 1.81
C HIS A 76 3.01 -2.01 3.01
N MET A 77 2.18 -0.98 2.90
CA MET A 77 1.28 -0.53 3.96
C MET A 77 -0.15 -0.32 3.46
N GLY A 78 -1.12 -0.56 4.33
CA GLY A 78 -2.53 -0.22 4.15
C GLY A 78 -3.20 0.16 5.46
N TRP A 79 -4.46 0.57 5.37
CA TRP A 79 -5.31 0.81 6.53
C TRP A 79 -6.17 -0.42 6.80
N ALA A 80 -5.91 -1.12 7.89
CA ALA A 80 -6.79 -2.18 8.36
C ALA A 80 -7.88 -1.57 9.24
N TYR A 81 -9.14 -1.95 9.00
CA TYR A 81 -10.28 -1.44 9.73
C TYR A 81 -11.31 -2.53 10.01
N LYS A 82 -11.99 -2.39 11.14
CA LYS A 82 -13.02 -3.30 11.62
C LYS A 82 -14.41 -2.68 11.42
N THR A 83 -15.36 -3.47 10.93
CA THR A 83 -16.78 -3.10 10.89
C THR A 83 -17.53 -3.74 12.06
N ALA A 84 -18.72 -3.25 12.41
CA ALA A 84 -19.47 -3.72 13.58
C ALA A 84 -19.69 -5.24 13.60
N GLU A 85 -19.97 -5.86 12.44
CA GLU A 85 -20.25 -7.31 12.37
C GLU A 85 -19.18 -8.14 11.63
N GLY A 86 -18.02 -7.56 11.28
CA GLY A 86 -17.15 -8.14 10.25
C GLY A 86 -15.70 -8.45 10.68
N PRO A 87 -15.01 -9.35 9.95
CA PRO A 87 -13.57 -9.51 10.08
C PRO A 87 -12.85 -8.22 9.63
N TRP A 88 -11.59 -8.08 10.06
CA TRP A 88 -10.75 -6.98 9.62
C TRP A 88 -10.61 -6.95 8.10
N ARG A 89 -10.79 -5.76 7.53
CA ARG A 89 -10.55 -5.47 6.11
C ARG A 89 -9.35 -4.55 5.98
N VAL A 90 -8.61 -4.69 4.89
CA VAL A 90 -7.46 -3.85 4.57
C VAL A 90 -7.74 -3.07 3.30
N ALA A 91 -7.76 -1.74 3.41
CA ALA A 91 -7.74 -0.85 2.27
C ALA A 91 -6.28 -0.52 1.92
N HIS A 92 -5.87 -0.82 0.70
CA HIS A 92 -4.48 -0.64 0.26
C HIS A 92 -4.37 -0.50 -1.26
N LYS A 93 -3.28 0.10 -1.72
CA LYS A 93 -3.01 0.29 -3.15
C LYS A 93 -1.98 -0.72 -3.64
N LEU A 94 -2.30 -1.47 -4.69
CA LEU A 94 -1.36 -2.39 -5.34
C LEU A 94 -1.20 -2.01 -6.80
N ASN A 95 -0.05 -2.32 -7.40
CA ASN A 95 0.04 -2.35 -8.85
C ASN A 95 -0.59 -3.62 -9.41
N GLU A 96 -1.13 -3.48 -10.61
CA GLU A 96 -1.38 -4.61 -11.48
C GLU A 96 -0.04 -5.25 -11.88
N CYS A 97 -0.03 -6.58 -11.90
CA CYS A 97 1.16 -7.38 -12.14
C CYS A 97 1.75 -7.06 -13.52
N GLY A 98 3.03 -6.69 -13.57
CA GLY A 98 3.74 -6.41 -14.81
C GLY A 98 3.42 -5.05 -15.45
N THR A 99 2.59 -4.22 -14.82
CA THR A 99 2.24 -2.88 -15.33
C THR A 99 2.62 -1.77 -14.34
N ALA A 100 2.70 -0.54 -14.85
CA ALA A 100 2.87 0.66 -14.05
C ALA A 100 1.52 1.25 -13.56
N VAL A 101 0.45 0.45 -13.54
CA VAL A 101 -0.90 0.89 -13.16
C VAL A 101 -1.24 0.30 -11.80
N GLY A 102 -1.82 1.11 -10.91
CA GLY A 102 -2.19 0.68 -9.57
C GLY A 102 -3.59 1.11 -9.15
N HIS A 103 -4.26 0.21 -8.44
CA HIS A 103 -5.64 0.31 -8.01
C HIS A 103 -5.77 0.14 -6.50
N LEU A 104 -6.88 0.63 -5.95
CA LEU A 104 -7.24 0.41 -4.56
C LEU A 104 -8.04 -0.87 -4.40
N TYR A 105 -7.62 -1.67 -3.43
CA TYR A 105 -8.26 -2.91 -3.04
C TYR A 105 -8.79 -2.80 -1.61
N ARG A 106 -9.91 -3.48 -1.35
CA ARG A 106 -10.46 -3.71 -0.02
C ARG A 106 -10.55 -5.21 0.16
N GLN A 107 -9.63 -5.75 0.94
CA GLN A 107 -9.36 -7.18 1.01
C GLN A 107 -9.40 -7.67 2.46
N GLY A 108 -9.55 -8.97 2.68
CA GLY A 108 -9.31 -9.57 4.00
C GLY A 108 -7.81 -9.65 4.30
N LEU A 109 -7.49 -10.06 5.53
CA LEU A 109 -6.09 -10.30 5.93
C LEU A 109 -5.47 -11.45 5.12
N GLY A 110 -6.26 -12.46 4.73
CA GLY A 110 -5.80 -13.55 3.87
C GLY A 110 -5.23 -13.00 2.56
N GLU A 111 -6.02 -12.25 1.80
CA GLU A 111 -5.56 -11.68 0.53
C GLU A 111 -4.45 -10.64 0.72
N PHE A 112 -4.43 -9.93 1.86
CA PHE A 112 -3.34 -9.03 2.20
C PHE A 112 -2.01 -9.75 2.47
N PHE A 113 -1.99 -11.02 2.86
CA PHE A 113 -0.76 -11.80 3.09
C PHE A 113 -0.51 -12.91 2.07
N LEU A 114 -1.49 -13.26 1.22
CA LEU A 114 -1.36 -14.20 0.10
C LEU A 114 -0.64 -13.57 -1.09
N ASP A 115 0.60 -13.19 -0.82
CA ASP A 115 1.57 -12.70 -1.78
C ASP A 115 2.91 -13.43 -1.59
N ASP A 116 3.86 -13.19 -2.49
CA ASP A 116 5.21 -13.76 -2.38
C ASP A 116 6.05 -12.90 -1.42
N LEU A 117 5.82 -13.08 -0.11
CA LEU A 117 6.47 -12.27 0.92
C LEU A 117 7.94 -12.65 1.11
N TRP A 118 8.82 -11.65 1.09
CA TRP A 118 10.22 -11.80 1.51
C TRP A 118 10.33 -12.36 2.94
N ARG A 119 9.52 -11.86 3.87
CA ARG A 119 9.41 -12.35 5.24
C ARG A 119 7.96 -12.41 5.67
N TYR A 120 7.58 -13.49 6.35
CA TYR A 120 6.25 -13.64 6.95
C TYR A 120 6.16 -12.83 8.25
N GLU A 121 6.26 -11.52 8.13
CA GLU A 121 6.26 -10.56 9.21
C GLU A 121 5.27 -9.43 8.91
N ALA A 122 4.48 -9.07 9.92
CA ALA A 122 3.58 -7.93 9.90
C ALA A 122 3.84 -7.02 11.10
N VAL A 123 3.51 -5.75 10.95
CA VAL A 123 3.48 -4.79 12.06
C VAL A 123 2.23 -3.93 11.93
N TYR A 124 1.69 -3.50 13.06
CA TYR A 124 0.64 -2.49 13.07
C TYR A 124 0.96 -1.37 14.05
N ALA A 125 0.40 -0.19 13.76
CA ALA A 125 0.38 0.96 14.66
C ALA A 125 -1.07 1.42 14.85
N VAL A 126 -1.42 1.75 16.09
CA VAL A 126 -2.76 2.21 16.48
C VAL A 126 -2.76 3.75 16.52
N PRO A 127 -3.46 4.44 15.61
CA PRO A 127 -3.61 5.89 15.68
C PRO A 127 -4.43 6.32 16.90
N THR A 128 -4.41 7.61 17.23
CA THR A 128 -5.28 8.16 18.28
C THR A 128 -6.77 7.94 17.97
N PRO A 129 -7.65 7.91 18.98
CA PRO A 129 -9.08 7.72 18.76
C PRO A 129 -9.69 8.71 17.74
N GLU A 130 -9.24 9.97 17.75
CA GLU A 130 -9.68 10.97 16.76
C GLU A 130 -9.29 10.57 15.33
N VAL A 131 -8.03 10.21 15.11
CA VAL A 131 -7.55 9.78 13.78
C VAL A 131 -8.31 8.53 13.31
N GLN A 132 -8.55 7.58 14.21
CA GLN A 132 -9.32 6.37 13.88
C GLN A 132 -10.74 6.71 13.44
N GLN A 133 -11.45 7.60 14.16
CA GLN A 133 -12.81 7.99 13.80
C GLN A 133 -12.87 8.67 12.44
N ARG A 134 -11.92 9.59 12.16
CA ARG A 134 -11.84 10.30 10.88
C ARG A 134 -11.52 9.36 9.72
N LEU A 135 -10.54 8.47 9.89
CA LEU A 135 -10.18 7.47 8.88
C LEU A 135 -11.31 6.47 8.64
N LEU A 136 -11.96 5.97 9.69
CA LEU A 136 -13.04 4.99 9.57
C LEU A 136 -14.17 5.52 8.67
N ALA A 137 -14.54 6.79 8.81
CA ALA A 137 -15.54 7.44 7.95
C ALA A 137 -15.13 7.47 6.46
N VAL A 138 -13.84 7.57 6.15
CA VAL A 138 -13.31 7.49 4.78
C VAL A 138 -13.30 6.04 4.29
N LEU A 139 -12.84 5.09 5.11
CA LEU A 139 -12.62 3.68 4.75
C LEU A 139 -13.93 2.89 4.55
N LEU A 140 -15.01 3.33 5.22
CA LEU A 140 -16.35 2.77 5.01
C LEU A 140 -16.95 3.23 3.67
N ASP A 141 -16.63 4.44 3.23
CA ASP A 141 -17.12 5.04 1.98
C ASP A 141 -16.21 4.70 0.78
N LYS A 142 -16.74 3.90 -0.15
CA LYS A 142 -16.01 3.48 -1.36
C LYS A 142 -15.62 4.65 -2.26
N GLY A 143 -16.43 5.70 -2.33
CA GLY A 143 -16.17 6.89 -3.13
C GLY A 143 -15.05 7.71 -2.52
N ARG A 144 -15.14 8.00 -1.21
CA ARG A 144 -14.12 8.76 -0.49
C ARG A 144 -12.77 8.06 -0.47
N THR A 145 -12.74 6.74 -0.28
CA THR A 145 -11.50 5.95 -0.34
C THR A 145 -10.75 6.14 -1.68
N LYS A 146 -11.48 6.38 -2.78
CA LYS A 146 -10.90 6.55 -4.12
C LYS A 146 -10.57 7.99 -4.51
N THR A 147 -10.96 8.98 -3.70
CA THR A 147 -10.84 10.41 -4.06
C THR A 147 -9.43 10.80 -4.49
N LEU A 148 -8.40 10.30 -3.80
CA LEU A 148 -7.00 10.63 -4.09
C LEU A 148 -6.27 9.55 -4.90
N GLN A 149 -6.98 8.56 -5.47
CA GLN A 149 -6.34 7.50 -6.24
C GLN A 149 -5.70 8.07 -7.52
N HIS A 150 -4.40 7.82 -7.71
CA HIS A 150 -3.68 8.12 -8.95
C HIS A 150 -3.20 6.82 -9.62
N PRO A 151 -3.62 6.49 -10.84
CA PRO A 151 -3.31 5.18 -11.44
C PRO A 151 -1.82 4.89 -11.66
N PRO A 152 -0.97 5.82 -12.15
CA PRO A 152 0.46 5.56 -12.29
C PRO A 152 1.11 5.12 -10.96
N TYR A 153 1.74 3.96 -10.96
CA TYR A 153 2.33 3.33 -9.78
C TYR A 153 3.82 3.03 -9.98
N SER A 154 4.61 3.19 -8.93
CA SER A 154 6.00 2.74 -8.84
C SER A 154 6.34 2.45 -7.39
N MET A 155 6.75 1.22 -7.06
CA MET A 155 7.12 0.83 -5.69
C MET A 155 8.26 1.67 -5.09
N VAL A 156 9.10 2.25 -5.95
CA VAL A 156 10.28 3.04 -5.57
C VAL A 156 10.10 4.54 -5.85
N SER A 157 8.87 5.02 -6.02
CA SER A 157 8.64 6.46 -6.21
C SER A 157 8.98 7.27 -4.97
N TYR A 158 9.60 8.42 -5.18
CA TYR A 158 9.87 9.40 -4.14
C TYR A 158 8.58 9.82 -3.42
N ALA A 159 8.63 9.98 -2.10
CA ALA A 159 7.47 10.21 -1.24
C ALA A 159 6.66 11.48 -1.60
N TRP A 160 7.31 12.51 -2.13
CA TRP A 160 6.67 13.75 -2.58
C TRP A 160 6.53 13.84 -4.11
N GLY A 161 6.83 12.74 -4.81
CA GLY A 161 6.68 12.65 -6.26
C GLY A 161 5.20 12.59 -6.65
N ARG A 162 4.83 13.38 -7.66
CA ARG A 162 3.45 13.41 -8.19
C ARG A 162 3.22 12.51 -9.40
N LYS A 163 4.30 12.09 -10.07
CA LYS A 163 4.23 11.23 -11.27
C LYS A 163 3.59 9.88 -10.97
N TYR A 164 3.96 9.26 -9.85
CA TYR A 164 3.46 7.96 -9.40
C TYR A 164 2.82 8.09 -8.01
N GLN A 165 2.05 7.08 -7.62
CA GLN A 165 1.53 6.91 -6.27
C GLN A 165 1.72 5.46 -5.83
N GLN A 166 2.52 5.22 -4.79
CA GLN A 166 2.67 3.90 -4.17
C GLN A 166 1.75 3.73 -2.94
N SER A 167 1.75 2.54 -2.33
CA SER A 167 0.86 2.17 -1.22
C SER A 167 0.94 3.07 0.01
N ASN A 168 2.14 3.34 0.51
CA ASN A 168 2.40 4.25 1.61
C ASN A 168 1.97 5.69 1.28
N GLN A 169 2.24 6.16 0.05
CA GLN A 169 1.83 7.50 -0.40
C GLN A 169 0.30 7.64 -0.37
N TRP A 170 -0.42 6.69 -0.95
CA TRP A 170 -1.88 6.70 -0.91
C TRP A 170 -2.39 6.66 0.53
N ALA A 171 -1.82 5.82 1.39
CA ALA A 171 -2.26 5.70 2.78
C ALA A 171 -2.06 7.00 3.57
N LEU A 172 -0.92 7.67 3.42
CA LEU A 172 -0.61 8.95 4.09
C LEU A 172 -1.43 10.11 3.51
N GLU A 173 -1.58 10.18 2.19
CA GLU A 173 -2.43 11.19 1.55
C GLU A 173 -3.91 11.02 1.96
N THR A 174 -4.36 9.78 2.16
CA THR A 174 -5.71 9.47 2.67
C THR A 174 -5.87 9.90 4.13
N LEU A 175 -4.83 9.78 4.95
CA LEU A 175 -4.82 10.30 6.33
C LEU A 175 -4.98 11.82 6.31
N ALA A 176 -4.21 12.54 5.50
CA ALA A 176 -4.32 13.99 5.37
C ALA A 176 -5.76 14.42 4.99
N MET A 177 -6.35 13.73 4.01
CA MET A 177 -7.74 13.98 3.59
C MET A 177 -8.77 13.68 4.69
N ALA A 178 -8.52 12.67 5.53
CA ALA A 178 -9.42 12.33 6.64
C ALA A 178 -9.35 13.37 7.76
N MET A 179 -8.15 13.90 8.04
CA MET A 179 -7.91 14.89 9.10
C MET A 179 -8.41 16.28 8.71
N GLU A 180 -8.24 16.66 7.45
CA GLU A 180 -8.64 17.96 6.90
C GLU A 180 -9.73 17.84 5.83
N PRO A 181 -10.92 17.28 6.17
CA PRO A 181 -11.94 16.94 5.20
C PRO A 181 -12.67 18.15 4.64
N ALA A 182 -12.35 19.38 5.01
CA ALA A 182 -12.90 20.60 4.40
C ALA A 182 -12.01 21.13 3.27
N THR A 183 -10.69 20.97 3.40
CA THR A 183 -9.69 21.67 2.59
C THR A 183 -8.89 20.72 1.68
N VAL A 184 -8.64 19.49 2.11
CA VAL A 184 -7.89 18.50 1.31
C VAL A 184 -8.84 17.79 0.34
N ARG A 185 -8.63 18.03 -0.96
CA ARG A 185 -9.39 17.49 -2.09
C ARG A 185 -8.50 16.90 -3.18
N SER A 186 -7.21 17.21 -3.17
CA SER A 186 -6.23 16.75 -4.15
C SER A 186 -5.00 16.16 -3.48
N ARG A 187 -4.20 15.40 -4.25
CA ARG A 187 -2.92 14.86 -3.78
C ARG A 187 -1.95 15.97 -3.38
N ASP A 188 -1.95 17.08 -4.12
CA ASP A 188 -1.07 18.23 -3.84
C ASP A 188 -1.39 18.85 -2.47
N GLN A 189 -2.69 18.99 -2.15
CA GLN A 189 -3.12 19.48 -0.84
C GLN A 189 -2.82 18.48 0.29
N ALA A 190 -2.99 17.18 0.01
CA ALA A 190 -2.65 16.13 0.97
C ALA A 190 -1.14 16.11 1.26
N GLN A 191 -0.30 16.30 0.24
CA GLN A 191 1.15 16.39 0.41
C GLN A 191 1.57 17.69 1.12
N ALA A 192 0.88 18.81 0.91
CA ALA A 192 1.18 20.04 1.64
C ALA A 192 0.85 19.97 3.14
N TRP A 193 -0.02 19.02 3.55
CA TRP A 193 -0.39 18.80 4.95
C TRP A 193 0.59 17.91 5.72
N LEU A 194 1.22 16.95 5.03
CA LEU A 194 2.17 15.98 5.60
C LEU A 194 3.52 16.64 5.95
#